data_AF-A0A1M7RYT0-F1
#
_entry.id   AF-A0A1M7RYT0-F1
#
_cell.length_a   1.000
_cell.length_b   1.000
_cell.length_c   1.000
_cell.angle_alpha   90.00
_cell.angle_beta   90.00
_cell.angle_gamma   90.00
#
_symmetry.space_group_name_H-M   'P 1'
#
loop_
_entity.id
_entity.type
_entity.pdbx_description
1 polymer ?
#
loop_
_entity_poly.entity_id
_entity_poly.type
_entity_poly.pdbx_seq_one_letter_code
_entity_poly.pdbx_strand_id
1 'polypeptide(L)'
;MKDLIMDALAKLIEAHKRSKTFICNLEFSTAVEGIKNLLTSSNTLMESLIFYYEHESAAVYKLSDYIDLLKYLLERFESFDIDDADEIEFLYDQGIEMLETSLTVIKRTERIHDDGEFLTKVYRPKKADEIGIRSHNSAKYKTAIVLQGPIKKEDDFTYESVKLYKVLYPECEIIVSTWKSEGDQKERFESLGAIVLLNDPPEKPGYANCAYQTVSSIEGIRKARELGCVRVCKTRTDQRFHTPNLFFYMEKLLDQFPIKINTTQKKRLIAISTTTLSFRVYNTCDMFIYGEIDDVENYFDCPLDTRDWGKDSNVEWVNAEQFGRLRFAEAWFVSYYLEKLGFKLKFTLEDSDYYRNELFIIVDGSTIDLLWQKYNDDEYKDREYNSSGYDHGGGIGRVSFLEWLSCQ
;
A
#
# COMPACT_ATOMS: atom_id res chain seq x y z
N MET A 1 -19.43 13.28 -19.65
CA MET A 1 -20.74 12.71 -19.30
C MET A 1 -20.92 12.58 -17.79
N LYS A 2 -19.98 11.97 -17.06
CA LYS A 2 -19.97 11.95 -15.57
C LYS A 2 -20.22 13.33 -14.93
N ASP A 3 -19.50 14.38 -15.36
CA ASP A 3 -19.68 15.73 -14.79
C ASP A 3 -21.09 16.29 -15.03
N LEU A 4 -21.70 16.00 -16.18
CA LEU A 4 -23.07 16.40 -16.48
C LEU A 4 -24.08 15.68 -15.58
N ILE A 5 -23.86 14.39 -15.29
CA ILE A 5 -24.68 13.61 -14.35
C ILE A 5 -24.52 14.16 -12.93
N MET A 6 -23.30 14.51 -12.50
CA MET A 6 -23.07 15.10 -11.18
C MET A 6 -23.74 16.46 -11.02
N ASP A 7 -23.64 17.33 -12.03
CA ASP A 7 -24.31 18.64 -12.04
C ASP A 7 -25.84 18.48 -12.02
N ALA A 8 -26.39 17.55 -12.79
CA ALA A 8 -27.81 17.25 -12.78
C ALA A 8 -28.31 16.73 -11.42
N LEU A 9 -27.55 15.84 -10.76
CA LEU A 9 -27.85 15.37 -9.40
C LEU A 9 -27.80 16.49 -8.37
N ALA A 10 -26.79 17.36 -8.43
CA ALA A 10 -26.68 18.50 -7.53
C ALA A 10 -27.88 19.45 -7.69
N LYS A 11 -28.29 19.72 -8.94
CA LYS A 11 -29.49 20.51 -9.23
C LYS A 11 -30.77 19.85 -8.73
N LEU A 12 -30.89 18.53 -8.83
CA LEU A 12 -32.03 17.77 -8.34
C LEU A 12 -32.14 17.85 -6.80
N ILE A 13 -31.02 17.71 -6.08
CA ILE A 13 -30.95 17.89 -4.62
C ILE A 13 -31.41 19.29 -4.23
N GLU A 14 -30.92 20.32 -4.91
CA GLU A 14 -31.31 21.71 -4.63
C GLU A 14 -32.79 22.01 -4.98
N ALA A 15 -33.35 21.32 -5.98
CA ALA A 15 -34.77 21.41 -6.31
C ALA A 15 -35.65 20.76 -5.24
N HIS A 16 -35.23 19.58 -4.74
CA HIS A 16 -35.90 18.87 -3.65
C HIS A 16 -35.86 19.70 -2.36
N LYS A 17 -34.68 20.19 -1.94
CA LYS A 17 -34.55 21.08 -0.77
C LYS A 17 -35.46 22.31 -0.85
N ARG A 18 -35.61 22.91 -2.02
CA ARG A 18 -36.51 24.06 -2.24
C ARG A 18 -37.99 23.72 -2.19
N SER A 19 -38.37 22.51 -2.57
CA SER A 19 -39.78 22.08 -2.56
C SER A 19 -40.25 21.59 -1.18
N LYS A 20 -39.32 21.31 -0.25
CA LYS A 20 -39.62 20.91 1.14
C LYS A 20 -40.66 21.80 1.81
N THR A 21 -40.49 23.13 1.76
CA THR A 21 -41.38 24.08 2.46
C THR A 21 -42.83 23.99 1.98
N PHE A 22 -43.07 23.88 0.68
CA PHE A 22 -44.43 23.80 0.13
C PHE A 22 -45.10 22.46 0.41
N ILE A 23 -44.29 21.39 0.43
CA ILE A 23 -44.76 20.02 0.67
C ILE A 23 -45.09 19.81 2.16
N CYS A 24 -44.25 20.28 3.08
CA CYS A 24 -44.49 20.15 4.51
C CYS A 24 -45.62 21.07 5.01
N ASN A 25 -45.85 22.20 4.33
CA ASN A 25 -46.98 23.08 4.63
C ASN A 25 -48.32 22.60 4.03
N LEU A 26 -48.34 21.44 3.38
CA LEU A 26 -49.53 20.85 2.75
C LEU A 26 -50.21 21.79 1.74
N GLU A 27 -49.43 22.56 0.98
CA GLU A 27 -49.96 23.34 -0.13
C GLU A 27 -50.27 22.41 -1.31
N PHE A 28 -51.36 21.65 -1.22
CA PHE A 28 -51.66 20.49 -2.07
C PHE A 28 -51.40 20.69 -3.57
N SER A 29 -51.90 21.77 -4.18
CA SER A 29 -51.67 22.00 -5.63
C SER A 29 -50.20 22.23 -5.96
N THR A 30 -49.49 22.96 -5.10
CA THR A 30 -48.07 23.28 -5.25
C THR A 30 -47.20 22.06 -4.98
N ALA A 31 -47.57 21.26 -3.98
CA ALA A 31 -46.90 20.02 -3.59
C ALA A 31 -46.99 18.96 -4.71
N VAL A 32 -48.19 18.73 -5.26
CA VAL A 32 -48.42 17.81 -6.38
C VAL A 32 -47.59 18.21 -7.60
N GLU A 33 -47.59 19.49 -7.95
CA GLU A 33 -46.81 20.00 -9.07
C GLU A 33 -45.30 19.89 -8.82
N GLY A 34 -44.85 20.18 -7.59
CA GLY A 34 -43.46 20.02 -7.16
C GLY A 34 -42.98 18.57 -7.31
N ILE A 35 -43.76 17.60 -6.81
CA ILE A 35 -43.43 16.17 -6.89
C ILE A 35 -43.40 15.70 -8.35
N LYS A 36 -44.34 16.14 -9.21
CA LYS A 36 -44.34 15.80 -10.65
C LYS A 36 -43.10 16.30 -11.38
N ASN A 37 -42.65 17.51 -11.07
CA ASN A 37 -41.43 18.10 -11.65
C ASN A 37 -40.17 17.36 -11.19
N LEU A 38 -40.09 16.99 -9.90
CA LEU A 38 -39.01 16.14 -9.38
C LEU A 38 -38.99 14.77 -10.05
N LEU A 39 -40.16 14.12 -10.19
CA LEU A 39 -40.27 12.80 -10.80
C LEU A 39 -39.81 12.81 -12.27
N THR A 40 -40.21 13.82 -13.03
CA THR A 40 -39.79 14.00 -14.43
C THR A 40 -38.28 14.15 -14.54
N SER A 41 -37.70 15.04 -13.72
CA SER A 41 -36.25 15.29 -13.71
C SER A 41 -35.46 14.04 -13.31
N SER A 42 -35.99 13.26 -12.36
CA SER A 42 -35.37 12.04 -11.86
C SER A 42 -35.38 10.92 -12.89
N ASN A 43 -36.47 10.76 -13.65
CA ASN A 43 -36.55 9.77 -14.72
C ASN A 43 -35.56 10.08 -15.86
N THR A 44 -35.45 11.35 -16.29
CA THR A 44 -34.44 11.74 -17.30
C THR A 44 -33.02 11.49 -16.81
N LEU A 45 -32.75 11.80 -15.54
CA LEU A 45 -31.46 11.53 -14.93
C LEU A 45 -31.18 10.02 -14.82
N MET A 46 -32.19 9.20 -14.52
CA MET A 46 -32.10 7.75 -14.45
C MET A 46 -31.66 7.13 -15.78
N GLU A 47 -32.23 7.57 -16.91
CA GLU A 47 -31.82 7.13 -18.24
C GLU A 47 -30.33 7.42 -18.50
N SER A 48 -29.87 8.61 -18.13
CA SER A 48 -28.47 9.02 -18.27
C SER A 48 -27.53 8.21 -17.38
N LEU A 49 -27.98 7.89 -16.16
CA LEU A 49 -27.26 7.09 -15.17
C LEU A 49 -27.11 5.64 -15.63
N ILE A 50 -28.20 5.02 -16.10
CA ILE A 50 -28.22 3.67 -16.65
C ILE A 50 -27.32 3.58 -17.89
N PHE A 51 -27.40 4.55 -18.79
CA PHE A 51 -26.56 4.57 -19.99
C PHE A 51 -25.06 4.59 -19.63
N TYR A 52 -24.67 5.38 -18.63
CA TYR A 52 -23.26 5.58 -18.30
C TYR A 52 -22.70 4.57 -17.30
N TYR A 53 -23.51 4.07 -16.35
CA TYR A 53 -23.08 3.18 -15.25
C TYR A 53 -23.69 1.77 -15.30
N GLU A 54 -24.56 1.46 -16.26
CA GLU A 54 -25.34 0.21 -16.34
C GLU A 54 -26.25 -0.02 -15.12
N HIS A 55 -27.09 -1.06 -15.16
CA HIS A 55 -28.13 -1.29 -14.15
C HIS A 55 -27.61 -1.68 -12.75
N GLU A 56 -26.32 -2.01 -12.60
CA GLU A 56 -25.78 -2.60 -11.36
C GLU A 56 -25.08 -1.60 -10.44
N SER A 57 -25.11 -0.30 -10.75
CA SER A 57 -24.49 0.73 -9.91
C SER A 57 -25.36 1.06 -8.68
N ALA A 58 -24.74 1.17 -7.50
CA ALA A 58 -25.41 1.62 -6.29
C ALA A 58 -26.08 3.01 -6.44
N ALA A 59 -25.56 3.87 -7.33
CA ALA A 59 -26.18 5.16 -7.63
C ALA A 59 -27.48 5.01 -8.43
N VAL A 60 -27.56 4.00 -9.31
CA VAL A 60 -28.78 3.67 -10.07
C VAL A 60 -29.85 3.14 -9.12
N TYR A 61 -29.49 2.21 -8.23
CA TYR A 61 -30.42 1.71 -7.21
C TYR A 61 -30.96 2.83 -6.32
N LYS A 62 -30.08 3.73 -5.83
CA LYS A 62 -30.50 4.82 -4.94
C LYS A 62 -31.37 5.87 -5.62
N LEU A 63 -31.13 6.17 -6.91
CA LEU A 63 -32.04 7.02 -7.67
C LEU A 63 -33.38 6.32 -7.94
N SER A 64 -33.40 4.99 -8.07
CA SER A 64 -34.63 4.21 -8.24
C SER A 64 -35.47 4.24 -6.97
N ASP A 65 -34.85 3.99 -5.80
CA ASP A 65 -35.49 4.10 -4.49
C ASP A 65 -36.14 5.50 -4.32
N TYR A 66 -35.42 6.55 -4.71
CA TYR A 66 -35.93 7.93 -4.67
C TYR A 66 -37.11 8.17 -5.61
N ILE A 67 -37.08 7.62 -6.83
CA ILE A 67 -38.20 7.71 -7.79
C ILE A 67 -39.44 7.02 -7.22
N ASP A 68 -39.28 5.85 -6.60
CA ASP A 68 -40.40 5.12 -6.00
C ASP A 68 -40.97 5.85 -4.78
N LEU A 69 -40.12 6.47 -3.96
CA LEU A 69 -40.54 7.37 -2.88
C LEU A 69 -41.37 8.55 -3.41
N LEU A 70 -40.94 9.20 -4.51
CA LEU A 70 -41.71 10.29 -5.11
C LEU A 70 -43.08 9.84 -5.63
N LYS A 71 -43.17 8.65 -6.23
CA LYS A 71 -44.45 8.07 -6.66
C LYS A 71 -45.38 7.82 -5.48
N TYR A 72 -44.84 7.27 -4.40
CA TYR A 72 -45.59 7.02 -3.17
C TYR A 72 -46.13 8.33 -2.56
N LEU A 73 -45.29 9.36 -2.45
CA LEU A 73 -45.73 10.68 -1.98
C LEU A 73 -46.81 11.27 -2.91
N LEU A 74 -46.62 11.19 -4.24
CA LEU A 74 -47.60 11.69 -5.20
C LEU A 74 -48.98 11.03 -5.02
N GLU A 75 -49.01 9.71 -4.86
CA GLU A 75 -50.25 8.95 -4.66
C GLU A 75 -50.96 9.38 -3.36
N ARG A 76 -50.23 9.61 -2.28
CA ARG A 76 -50.80 10.12 -1.02
C ARG A 76 -51.37 11.53 -1.16
N PHE A 77 -50.65 12.43 -1.85
CA PHE A 77 -51.14 13.80 -2.09
C PHE A 77 -52.36 13.82 -3.02
N GLU A 78 -52.43 12.95 -4.03
CA GLU A 78 -53.58 12.87 -4.95
C GLU A 78 -54.80 12.19 -4.32
N SER A 79 -54.60 11.25 -3.39
CA SER A 79 -55.67 10.58 -2.63
C SER A 79 -56.16 11.36 -1.42
N PHE A 80 -55.51 12.48 -1.07
CA PHE A 80 -55.73 13.24 0.17
C PHE A 80 -55.51 12.41 1.45
N ASP A 81 -54.74 11.32 1.36
CA ASP A 81 -54.41 10.43 2.48
C ASP A 81 -53.14 10.91 3.21
N ILE A 82 -53.24 12.09 3.83
CA ILE A 82 -52.13 12.77 4.50
C ILE A 82 -52.62 13.32 5.83
N ASP A 83 -52.40 12.57 6.91
CA ASP A 83 -52.80 12.96 8.25
C ASP A 83 -51.61 13.37 9.14
N ASP A 84 -50.36 13.14 8.69
CA ASP A 84 -49.15 13.31 9.49
C ASP A 84 -48.06 14.11 8.74
N ALA A 85 -47.91 15.38 9.13
CA ALA A 85 -46.89 16.26 8.56
C ALA A 85 -45.47 15.85 8.97
N ASP A 86 -45.29 15.23 10.14
CA ASP A 86 -43.98 14.78 10.62
C ASP A 86 -43.53 13.56 9.81
N GLU A 87 -44.46 12.66 9.46
CA GLU A 87 -44.20 11.53 8.56
C GLU A 87 -43.76 12.01 7.16
N ILE A 88 -44.47 13.01 6.61
CA ILE A 88 -44.11 13.58 5.30
C ILE A 88 -42.74 14.23 5.34
N GLU A 89 -42.45 15.03 6.38
CA GLU A 89 -41.14 15.66 6.52
C GLU A 89 -40.02 14.61 6.61
N PHE A 90 -40.23 13.54 7.38
CA PHE A 90 -39.29 12.44 7.51
C PHE A 90 -39.02 11.73 6.16
N LEU A 91 -40.08 11.34 5.45
CA LEU A 91 -39.96 10.72 4.13
C LEU A 91 -39.26 11.65 3.13
N TYR A 92 -39.54 12.95 3.22
CA TYR A 92 -38.93 13.94 2.35
C TYR A 92 -37.43 14.07 2.60
N ASP A 93 -37.00 14.06 3.85
CA ASP A 93 -35.57 14.10 4.21
C ASP A 93 -34.83 12.82 3.78
N GLN A 94 -35.48 11.65 3.86
CA GLN A 94 -34.92 10.41 3.29
C GLN A 94 -34.63 10.53 1.80
N GLY A 95 -35.48 11.24 1.05
CA GLY A 95 -35.24 11.49 -0.38
C GLY A 95 -33.95 12.26 -0.65
N ILE A 96 -33.61 13.25 0.20
CA ILE A 96 -32.35 14.00 0.10
C ILE A 96 -31.17 13.07 0.34
N GLU A 97 -31.23 12.24 1.38
CA GLU A 97 -30.15 11.31 1.74
C GLU A 97 -29.86 10.31 0.61
N MET A 98 -30.91 9.80 -0.04
CA MET A 98 -30.78 8.90 -1.20
C MET A 98 -30.05 9.58 -2.35
N LEU A 99 -30.41 10.83 -2.69
CA LEU A 99 -29.75 11.60 -3.74
C LEU A 99 -28.30 11.96 -3.41
N GLU A 100 -28.02 12.37 -2.17
CA GLU A 100 -26.67 12.67 -1.70
C GLU A 100 -25.78 11.42 -1.70
N THR A 101 -26.35 10.25 -1.39
CA THR A 101 -25.69 8.95 -1.53
C THR A 101 -25.36 8.64 -2.98
N SER A 102 -26.32 8.79 -3.91
CA SER A 102 -26.09 8.61 -5.35
C SER A 102 -24.96 9.51 -5.87
N LEU A 103 -24.97 10.79 -5.48
CA LEU A 103 -23.93 11.75 -5.85
C LEU A 103 -22.57 11.37 -5.27
N THR A 104 -22.53 10.89 -4.03
CA THR A 104 -21.29 10.43 -3.38
C THR A 104 -20.72 9.20 -4.06
N VAL A 105 -21.56 8.23 -4.41
CA VAL A 105 -21.15 7.04 -5.19
C VAL A 105 -20.54 7.48 -6.51
N ILE A 106 -21.21 8.34 -7.27
CA ILE A 106 -20.73 8.83 -8.58
C ILE A 106 -19.43 9.62 -8.47
N LYS A 107 -19.28 10.45 -7.44
CA LYS A 107 -18.01 11.16 -7.18
C LYS A 107 -16.86 10.17 -7.02
N ARG A 108 -17.11 9.04 -6.34
CA ARG A 108 -16.12 8.00 -6.05
C ARG A 108 -15.92 7.00 -7.18
N THR A 109 -16.90 6.75 -8.05
CA THR A 109 -16.76 5.87 -9.22
C THR A 109 -16.14 6.63 -10.38
N GLU A 110 -14.87 6.34 -10.67
CA GLU A 110 -14.27 6.66 -11.97
C GLU A 110 -14.44 5.47 -12.89
N ARG A 111 -15.36 5.57 -13.86
CA ARG A 111 -15.39 4.65 -15.00
C ARG A 111 -14.41 5.21 -16.03
N ILE A 112 -13.15 4.83 -15.92
CA ILE A 112 -12.17 5.08 -16.98
C ILE A 112 -12.38 3.96 -17.99
N HIS A 113 -13.20 4.23 -19.01
CA HIS A 113 -13.11 3.49 -20.26
C HIS A 113 -11.85 4.02 -20.94
N ASP A 114 -10.72 3.36 -20.70
CA ASP A 114 -9.60 3.44 -21.64
C ASP A 114 -9.84 2.32 -22.65
N ASP A 115 -9.82 2.62 -23.95
CA ASP A 115 -10.23 1.73 -25.04
C ASP A 115 -9.18 0.60 -25.29
N GLY A 116 -8.64 0.00 -24.23
CA GLY A 116 -7.63 -1.07 -24.29
C GLY A 116 -7.10 -1.63 -22.97
N GLU A 117 -7.37 -1.03 -21.81
CA GLU A 117 -6.75 -1.44 -20.53
C GLU A 117 -7.72 -1.49 -19.34
N PHE A 118 -7.49 -2.42 -18.40
CA PHE A 118 -8.20 -2.48 -17.12
C PHE A 118 -7.42 -1.73 -16.03
N LEU A 119 -8.07 -0.79 -15.34
CA LEU A 119 -7.49 -0.03 -14.23
C LEU A 119 -7.93 -0.56 -12.86
N THR A 120 -6.99 -0.71 -11.93
CA THR A 120 -7.26 -0.99 -10.51
C THR A 120 -6.78 0.16 -9.63
N LYS A 121 -7.62 0.60 -8.67
CA LYS A 121 -7.25 1.60 -7.66
C LYS A 121 -7.32 1.00 -6.26
N VAL A 122 -6.36 1.35 -5.41
CA VAL A 122 -6.33 0.98 -3.99
C VAL A 122 -6.23 2.24 -3.15
N TYR A 123 -7.20 2.46 -2.25
CA TYR A 123 -7.19 3.57 -1.30
C TYR A 123 -6.69 3.08 0.06
N ARG A 124 -5.62 3.71 0.56
CA ARG A 124 -5.04 3.40 1.88
C ARG A 124 -5.21 4.60 2.81
N PRO A 125 -5.54 4.37 4.11
CA PRO A 125 -5.65 5.46 5.07
C PRO A 125 -4.28 6.14 5.25
N LYS A 126 -4.28 7.47 5.27
CA LYS A 126 -3.03 8.22 5.53
C LYS A 126 -2.70 8.17 7.01
N LYS A 127 -3.71 8.21 7.88
CA LYS A 127 -3.57 8.26 9.33
C LYS A 127 -3.88 6.92 9.98
N ALA A 128 -3.21 6.63 11.09
CA ALA A 128 -3.37 5.38 11.81
C ALA A 128 -4.73 5.24 12.53
N ASP A 129 -5.43 6.34 12.83
CA ASP A 129 -6.75 6.33 13.46
C ASP A 129 -7.89 6.02 12.48
N GLU A 130 -7.64 6.17 11.17
CA GLU A 130 -8.57 5.82 10.10
C GLU A 130 -8.58 4.31 9.79
N ILE A 131 -7.66 3.53 10.38
CA ILE A 131 -7.57 2.09 10.09
C ILE A 131 -8.54 1.27 10.96
N GLY A 132 -9.47 0.57 10.30
CA GLY A 132 -10.47 -0.29 10.92
C GLY A 132 -10.04 -1.74 11.20
N ILE A 133 -8.82 -2.12 10.83
CA ILE A 133 -8.29 -3.49 11.02
C ILE A 133 -7.27 -3.55 12.16
N ARG A 134 -7.15 -4.72 12.79
CA ARG A 134 -6.22 -5.00 13.90
C ARG A 134 -5.61 -6.39 13.72
N SER A 135 -4.42 -6.61 14.27
CA SER A 135 -3.87 -7.96 14.39
C SER A 135 -4.60 -8.73 15.48
N HIS A 136 -4.95 -9.98 15.18
CA HIS A 136 -5.55 -10.93 16.12
C HIS A 136 -4.54 -11.98 16.59
N ASN A 137 -3.49 -12.21 15.80
CA ASN A 137 -2.35 -13.05 16.13
C ASN A 137 -1.10 -12.18 16.32
N SER A 138 -0.42 -12.35 17.44
CA SER A 138 0.84 -11.67 17.73
C SER A 138 2.04 -12.40 17.15
N ALA A 139 3.17 -11.69 17.08
CA ALA A 139 4.47 -12.31 16.83
C ALA A 139 4.76 -13.40 17.87
N LYS A 140 5.19 -14.58 17.40
CA LYS A 140 5.60 -15.71 18.26
C LYS A 140 6.82 -15.39 19.13
N TYR A 141 7.66 -14.48 18.67
CA TYR A 141 8.92 -14.12 19.30
C TYR A 141 9.04 -12.61 19.48
N LYS A 142 9.86 -12.18 20.45
CA LYS A 142 10.16 -10.76 20.64
C LYS A 142 10.80 -10.19 19.35
N THR A 143 10.07 -9.29 18.71
CA THR A 143 10.37 -8.78 17.37
C THR A 143 10.55 -7.28 17.41
N ALA A 144 11.50 -6.76 16.61
CA ALA A 144 11.62 -5.33 16.36
C ALA A 144 11.29 -4.98 14.91
N ILE A 145 10.65 -3.83 14.71
CA ILE A 145 10.51 -3.15 13.41
C ILE A 145 11.57 -2.04 13.36
N VAL A 146 12.53 -2.18 12.46
CA VAL A 146 13.59 -1.19 12.23
C VAL A 146 13.24 -0.38 10.99
N LEU A 147 12.88 0.88 11.17
CA LEU A 147 12.64 1.86 10.11
C LEU A 147 13.96 2.56 9.78
N GLN A 148 14.46 2.32 8.58
CA GLN A 148 15.76 2.76 8.12
C GLN A 148 15.65 3.96 7.18
N GLY A 149 16.42 5.03 7.45
CA GLY A 149 16.64 6.13 6.51
C GLY A 149 16.12 7.50 6.97
N PRO A 150 16.09 8.50 6.08
CA PRO A 150 15.62 9.84 6.40
C PRO A 150 14.11 9.85 6.67
N ILE A 151 13.64 10.68 7.59
CA ILE A 151 12.21 10.78 7.93
C ILE A 151 11.43 11.38 6.75
N LYS A 152 10.38 10.69 6.31
CA LYS A 152 9.46 11.18 5.28
C LYS A 152 8.39 12.05 5.94
N LYS A 153 8.60 13.37 5.88
CA LYS A 153 7.77 14.41 6.52
C LYS A 153 6.48 14.73 5.76
N GLU A 154 6.47 14.49 4.46
CA GLU A 154 5.28 14.68 3.62
C GLU A 154 4.12 13.81 4.12
N ASP A 155 2.95 14.43 4.31
CA ASP A 155 1.75 13.80 4.90
C ASP A 155 2.01 13.10 6.25
N ASP A 156 3.06 13.50 6.97
CA ASP A 156 3.51 12.82 8.19
C ASP A 156 3.74 11.31 8.00
N PHE A 157 4.16 10.90 6.81
CA PHE A 157 4.17 9.50 6.40
C PHE A 157 4.89 8.59 7.38
N THR A 158 6.15 8.86 7.72
CA THR A 158 6.89 8.00 8.67
C THR A 158 6.27 8.04 10.07
N TYR A 159 5.76 9.20 10.50
CA TYR A 159 5.12 9.36 11.81
C TYR A 159 3.83 8.53 11.93
N GLU A 160 2.96 8.63 10.93
CA GLU A 160 1.74 7.82 10.87
C GLU A 160 2.03 6.33 10.64
N SER A 161 3.14 5.97 9.96
CA SER A 161 3.61 4.57 9.90
C SER A 161 3.94 4.03 11.29
N VAL A 162 4.64 4.80 12.13
CA VAL A 162 4.95 4.38 13.51
C VAL A 162 3.69 4.21 14.34
N LYS A 163 2.73 5.16 14.25
CA LYS A 163 1.42 5.01 14.92
C LYS A 163 0.69 3.76 14.44
N LEU A 164 0.67 3.52 13.13
CA LEU A 164 0.03 2.35 12.54
C LEU A 164 0.66 1.06 13.06
N TYR A 165 1.98 0.97 13.11
CA TYR A 165 2.67 -0.21 13.63
C TYR A 165 2.45 -0.42 15.12
N LYS A 166 2.34 0.65 15.94
CA LYS A 166 1.95 0.51 17.35
C LYS A 166 0.54 -0.06 17.51
N VAL A 167 -0.36 0.27 16.58
CA VAL A 167 -1.73 -0.24 16.56
C VAL A 167 -1.81 -1.68 16.08
N LEU A 168 -1.07 -2.02 15.01
CA LEU A 168 -1.09 -3.35 14.42
C LEU A 168 -0.22 -4.37 15.17
N TYR A 169 0.87 -3.92 15.79
CA TYR A 169 1.87 -4.79 16.44
C TYR A 169 2.30 -4.20 17.79
N PRO A 170 1.38 -4.05 18.75
CA PRO A 170 1.69 -3.44 20.05
C PRO A 170 2.79 -4.18 20.83
N GLU A 171 3.04 -5.45 20.53
CA GLU A 171 4.09 -6.28 21.11
C GLU A 171 5.49 -6.05 20.52
N CYS A 172 5.58 -5.37 19.37
CA CYS A 172 6.84 -5.14 18.69
C CYS A 172 7.53 -3.87 19.17
N GLU A 173 8.85 -3.95 19.32
CA GLU A 173 9.68 -2.75 19.48
C GLU A 173 9.72 -2.01 18.15
N ILE A 174 9.60 -0.68 18.15
CA ILE A 174 9.73 0.12 16.93
C ILE A 174 10.94 1.01 17.09
N ILE A 175 11.89 0.88 16.16
CA ILE A 175 13.15 1.61 16.14
C ILE A 175 13.18 2.45 14.86
N VAL A 176 13.27 3.77 15.00
CA VAL A 176 13.49 4.71 13.90
C VAL A 176 14.97 5.02 13.85
N SER A 177 15.69 4.38 12.93
CA SER A 177 17.12 4.58 12.73
C SER A 177 17.36 5.58 11.60
N THR A 178 17.66 6.82 11.99
CA THR A 178 17.72 7.97 11.09
C THR A 178 18.99 8.79 11.30
N TRP A 179 19.07 9.99 10.73
CA TRP A 179 20.28 10.83 10.72
C TRP A 179 20.23 11.89 11.82
N LYS A 180 21.39 12.30 12.35
CA LYS A 180 21.48 13.42 13.30
C LYS A 180 20.83 14.72 12.83
N SER A 181 20.77 14.95 11.52
CA SER A 181 20.08 16.09 10.92
C SER A 181 18.57 16.10 11.14
N GLU A 182 17.97 14.96 11.51
CA GLU A 182 16.55 14.79 11.81
C GLU A 182 16.26 14.83 13.32
N GLY A 183 17.22 15.31 14.13
CA GLY A 183 17.12 15.32 15.59
C GLY A 183 15.93 16.12 16.14
N ASP A 184 15.41 17.08 15.37
CA ASP A 184 14.19 17.85 15.70
C ASP A 184 12.93 16.97 15.78
N GLN A 185 12.93 15.82 15.11
CA GLN A 185 11.80 14.88 15.14
C GLN A 185 11.88 13.88 16.29
N LYS A 186 13.01 13.81 17.02
CA LYS A 186 13.27 12.74 18.00
C LYS A 186 12.16 12.61 19.05
N GLU A 187 11.90 13.69 19.80
CA GLU A 187 10.89 13.69 20.88
C GLU A 187 9.50 13.32 20.37
N ARG A 188 9.17 13.76 19.15
CA ARG A 188 7.90 13.48 18.50
C ARG A 188 7.68 11.97 18.31
N PHE A 189 8.69 11.23 17.85
CA PHE A 189 8.59 9.78 17.69
C PHE A 189 8.70 9.03 19.03
N GLU A 190 9.53 9.50 19.95
CA GLU A 190 9.66 8.92 21.30
C GLU A 190 8.35 9.02 22.10
N SER A 191 7.58 10.10 21.90
CA SER A 191 6.25 10.27 22.50
C SER A 191 5.24 9.18 22.07
N LEU A 192 5.47 8.52 20.94
CA LEU A 192 4.68 7.36 20.47
C LEU A 192 5.18 6.02 21.03
N GLY A 193 6.24 6.04 21.84
CA GLY A 193 6.91 4.84 22.34
C GLY A 193 7.82 4.17 21.31
N ALA A 194 8.27 4.87 20.28
CA ALA A 194 9.35 4.41 19.41
C ALA A 194 10.72 4.78 20.01
N ILE A 195 11.74 4.00 19.69
CA ILE A 195 13.14 4.32 20.00
C ILE A 195 13.73 5.01 18.78
N VAL A 196 14.38 6.16 18.97
CA VAL A 196 14.99 6.92 17.86
C VAL A 196 16.50 6.88 17.97
N LEU A 197 17.16 6.42 16.90
CA LEU A 197 18.62 6.44 16.76
C LEU A 197 19.02 7.54 15.77
N LEU A 198 19.95 8.39 16.20
CA LEU A 198 20.49 9.49 15.41
C LEU A 198 21.93 9.16 14.99
N ASN A 199 22.06 8.64 13.78
CA ASN A 199 23.33 8.17 13.22
C ASN A 199 24.10 9.30 12.55
N ASP A 200 25.43 9.19 12.57
CA ASP A 200 26.30 9.95 11.68
C ASP A 200 26.16 9.37 10.26
N PRO A 201 25.93 10.21 9.23
CA PRO A 201 25.90 9.73 7.85
C PRO A 201 27.30 9.30 7.39
N PRO A 202 27.42 8.29 6.51
CA PRO A 202 28.71 7.96 5.90
C PRO A 202 29.22 9.12 5.05
N GLU A 203 30.54 9.26 4.91
CA GLU A 203 31.16 10.34 4.12
C GLU A 203 30.75 10.30 2.64
N LYS A 204 30.54 9.09 2.11
CA LYS A 204 30.11 8.86 0.73
C LYS A 204 28.83 8.02 0.71
N PRO A 205 27.92 8.28 -0.24
CA PRO A 205 26.67 7.54 -0.31
C PRO A 205 26.81 6.10 -0.80
N GLY A 206 27.87 5.80 -1.56
CA GLY A 206 27.95 4.58 -2.35
C GLY A 206 26.91 4.55 -3.47
N TYR A 207 26.92 3.50 -4.29
CA TYR A 207 25.93 3.38 -5.36
C TYR A 207 24.51 3.27 -4.77
N ALA A 208 23.56 4.03 -5.32
CA ALA A 208 22.16 4.04 -4.87
C ALA A 208 21.95 4.23 -3.35
N ASN A 209 22.87 4.94 -2.68
CA ASN A 209 22.87 5.17 -1.23
C ASN A 209 23.05 3.91 -0.36
N CYS A 210 23.65 2.83 -0.89
CA CYS A 210 23.86 1.61 -0.12
C CYS A 210 24.69 1.81 1.17
N ALA A 211 25.62 2.77 1.21
CA ALA A 211 26.36 3.07 2.44
C ALA A 211 25.43 3.65 3.53
N TYR A 212 24.52 4.56 3.16
CA TYR A 212 23.50 5.08 4.08
C TYR A 212 22.57 3.96 4.56
N GLN A 213 22.16 3.07 3.65
CA GLN A 213 21.34 1.91 3.99
C GLN A 213 22.05 0.96 4.97
N THR A 214 23.34 0.73 4.78
CA THR A 214 24.19 -0.11 5.66
C THR A 214 24.19 0.44 7.09
N VAL A 215 24.62 1.70 7.26
CA VAL A 215 24.79 2.33 8.58
C VAL A 215 23.49 2.33 9.37
N SER A 216 22.42 2.87 8.78
CA SER A 216 21.15 3.02 9.50
C SER A 216 20.43 1.68 9.72
N SER A 217 20.60 0.67 8.86
CA SER A 217 20.08 -0.68 9.12
C SER A 217 20.80 -1.33 10.31
N ILE A 218 22.13 -1.37 10.27
CA ILE A 218 22.95 -2.06 11.27
C ILE A 218 22.70 -1.49 12.67
N GLU A 219 22.73 -0.17 12.83
CA GLU A 219 22.55 0.45 14.16
C GLU A 219 21.17 0.15 14.74
N GLY A 220 20.14 0.13 13.90
CA GLY A 220 18.79 -0.27 14.32
C GLY A 220 18.69 -1.76 14.70
N ILE A 221 19.33 -2.65 13.93
CA ILE A 221 19.35 -4.09 14.19
C ILE A 221 20.13 -4.40 15.48
N ARG A 222 21.30 -3.78 15.67
CA ARG A 222 22.09 -3.90 16.92
C ARG A 222 21.30 -3.42 18.12
N LYS A 223 20.58 -2.30 17.98
CA LYS A 223 19.69 -1.84 19.05
C LYS A 223 18.58 -2.84 19.37
N ALA A 224 17.98 -3.47 18.35
CA ALA A 224 17.02 -4.55 18.58
C ALA A 224 17.65 -5.73 19.35
N ARG A 225 18.91 -6.08 19.07
CA ARG A 225 19.63 -7.13 19.80
C ARG A 225 19.83 -6.76 21.26
N GLU A 226 20.26 -5.53 21.54
CA GLU A 226 20.40 -5.03 22.92
C GLU A 226 19.09 -5.13 23.71
N LEU A 227 17.95 -4.93 23.05
CA LEU A 227 16.61 -5.05 23.65
C LEU A 227 16.18 -6.52 23.85
N GLY A 228 16.98 -7.50 23.43
CA GLY A 228 16.68 -8.92 23.51
C GLY A 228 15.69 -9.41 22.45
N CYS A 229 15.50 -8.68 21.36
CA CYS A 229 14.73 -9.17 20.22
C CYS A 229 15.49 -10.34 19.55
N VAL A 230 14.75 -11.37 19.13
CA VAL A 230 15.30 -12.53 18.40
C VAL A 230 14.85 -12.56 16.93
N ARG A 231 13.96 -11.61 16.58
CA ARG A 231 13.51 -11.34 15.22
C ARG A 231 13.60 -9.86 14.93
N VAL A 232 13.92 -9.54 13.68
CA VAL A 232 13.91 -8.16 13.19
C VAL A 232 13.23 -8.11 11.83
N CYS A 233 12.39 -7.11 11.66
CA CYS A 233 11.86 -6.64 10.40
C CYS A 233 12.53 -5.31 10.06
N LYS A 234 13.52 -5.31 9.17
CA LYS A 234 14.05 -4.07 8.61
C LYS A 234 13.12 -3.62 7.48
N THR A 235 12.71 -2.36 7.49
CA THR A 235 12.02 -1.69 6.38
C THR A 235 12.53 -0.26 6.22
N ARG A 236 12.20 0.43 5.11
CA ARG A 236 12.56 1.84 4.92
C ARG A 236 11.55 2.81 5.53
N THR A 237 11.98 4.01 5.90
CA THR A 237 11.13 5.10 6.41
C THR A 237 10.13 5.65 5.38
N ASP A 238 10.39 5.47 4.08
CA ASP A 238 9.51 5.81 2.96
C ASP A 238 8.63 4.63 2.51
N GLN A 239 8.60 3.54 3.28
CA GLN A 239 7.73 2.39 3.07
C GLN A 239 6.78 2.17 4.26
N ARG A 240 5.57 1.71 3.95
CA ARG A 240 4.54 1.36 4.94
C ARG A 240 3.84 0.08 4.51
N PHE A 241 3.75 -0.91 5.40
CA PHE A 241 2.90 -2.09 5.19
C PHE A 241 1.65 -2.00 6.08
N HIS A 242 0.50 -2.48 5.59
CA HIS A 242 -0.79 -2.33 6.32
C HIS A 242 -1.38 -3.67 6.78
N THR A 243 -0.80 -4.79 6.39
CA THR A 243 -1.38 -6.12 6.60
C THR A 243 -1.35 -6.53 8.08
N PRO A 244 -2.48 -6.83 8.73
CA PRO A 244 -2.49 -7.36 10.11
C PRO A 244 -1.91 -8.78 10.17
N ASN A 245 -1.46 -9.21 11.34
CA ASN A 245 -0.88 -10.54 11.59
C ASN A 245 0.41 -10.84 10.81
N LEU A 246 1.10 -9.83 10.28
CA LEU A 246 2.28 -9.99 9.43
C LEU A 246 3.33 -10.92 10.04
N PHE A 247 3.76 -10.69 11.28
CA PHE A 247 4.82 -11.50 11.90
C PHE A 247 4.39 -12.92 12.23
N PHE A 248 3.10 -13.15 12.51
CA PHE A 248 2.56 -14.50 12.61
C PHE A 248 2.69 -15.24 11.28
N TYR A 249 2.27 -14.60 10.18
CA TYR A 249 2.40 -15.13 8.82
C TYR A 249 3.87 -15.44 8.47
N MET A 250 4.78 -14.49 8.75
CA MET A 250 6.20 -14.66 8.48
C MET A 250 6.82 -15.84 9.25
N GLU A 251 6.50 -16.01 10.54
CA GLU A 251 6.99 -17.16 11.30
C GLU A 251 6.46 -18.49 10.75
N LYS A 252 5.22 -18.52 10.23
CA LYS A 252 4.69 -19.73 9.57
C LYS A 252 5.46 -20.06 8.30
N LEU A 253 5.84 -19.07 7.50
CA LEU A 253 6.69 -19.29 6.34
C LEU A 253 8.07 -19.84 6.73
N LEU A 254 8.71 -19.24 7.74
CA LEU A 254 10.00 -19.70 8.23
C LEU A 254 9.97 -21.12 8.80
N ASP A 255 8.88 -21.50 9.46
CA ASP A 255 8.69 -22.86 9.99
C ASP A 255 8.40 -23.87 8.86
N GLN A 256 7.70 -23.45 7.79
CA GLN A 256 7.34 -24.31 6.66
C GLN A 256 8.50 -24.54 5.68
N PHE A 257 9.39 -23.57 5.50
CA PHE A 257 10.44 -23.57 4.49
C PHE A 257 11.84 -23.45 5.13
N PRO A 258 12.37 -24.55 5.71
CA PRO A 258 13.71 -24.55 6.30
C PRO A 258 14.82 -24.48 5.25
N ILE A 259 16.01 -24.06 5.68
CA ILE A 259 17.22 -24.11 4.85
C ILE A 259 17.60 -25.58 4.60
N LYS A 260 17.93 -25.90 3.35
CA LYS A 260 18.31 -27.27 2.95
C LYS A 260 19.80 -27.46 2.69
N ILE A 261 20.54 -26.36 2.53
CA ILE A 261 21.99 -26.39 2.25
C ILE A 261 22.81 -26.23 3.52
N ASN A 262 24.05 -26.72 3.48
CA ASN A 262 24.99 -26.54 4.59
C ASN A 262 25.45 -25.08 4.65
N THR A 263 25.15 -24.40 5.76
CA THR A 263 25.44 -22.98 5.99
C THR A 263 25.44 -22.67 7.48
N THR A 264 26.01 -21.52 7.86
CA THR A 264 25.93 -20.97 9.22
C THR A 264 24.65 -20.18 9.47
N GLN A 265 23.89 -19.85 8.42
CA GLN A 265 22.59 -19.18 8.54
C GLN A 265 21.59 -20.07 9.28
N LYS A 266 20.85 -19.51 10.25
CA LYS A 266 19.95 -20.29 11.12
C LYS A 266 18.58 -20.53 10.50
N LYS A 267 18.00 -19.50 9.89
CA LYS A 267 16.70 -19.56 9.20
C LYS A 267 16.77 -18.76 7.90
N ARG A 268 15.93 -19.08 6.92
CA ARG A 268 15.84 -18.28 5.69
C ARG A 268 15.50 -16.82 6.02
N LEU A 269 15.95 -15.88 5.18
CA LEU A 269 15.55 -14.48 5.27
C LEU A 269 14.32 -14.26 4.39
N ILE A 270 13.30 -13.57 4.89
CA ILE A 270 12.15 -13.20 4.06
C ILE A 270 12.41 -11.84 3.44
N ALA A 271 12.39 -11.79 2.11
CA ALA A 271 12.43 -10.56 1.30
C ALA A 271 11.13 -10.41 0.51
N ILE A 272 10.91 -9.21 -0.04
CA ILE A 272 9.72 -8.91 -0.86
C ILE A 272 10.04 -8.98 -2.37
N SER A 273 9.04 -9.30 -3.19
CA SER A 273 9.19 -9.35 -4.66
C SER A 273 9.45 -7.98 -5.28
N THR A 274 9.02 -6.90 -4.62
CA THR A 274 9.33 -5.52 -5.03
C THR A 274 10.84 -5.35 -5.13
N THR A 275 11.35 -5.05 -6.34
CA THR A 275 12.79 -4.93 -6.65
C THR A 275 13.65 -6.18 -6.47
N THR A 276 13.08 -7.36 -6.25
CA THR A 276 13.83 -8.63 -6.35
C THR A 276 13.84 -9.07 -7.81
N LEU A 277 14.90 -8.76 -8.54
CA LEU A 277 14.95 -8.87 -9.99
C LEU A 277 15.66 -10.15 -10.47
N SER A 278 14.96 -10.99 -11.23
CA SER A 278 15.47 -12.30 -11.69
C SER A 278 16.65 -12.16 -12.66
N PHE A 279 16.67 -11.10 -13.46
CA PHE A 279 17.71 -10.85 -14.47
C PHE A 279 18.96 -10.15 -13.91
N ARG A 280 18.99 -9.82 -12.60
CA ARG A 280 20.15 -9.21 -11.95
C ARG A 280 20.82 -10.22 -11.01
N VAL A 281 22.09 -10.50 -11.28
CA VAL A 281 22.91 -11.41 -10.47
C VAL A 281 23.02 -10.89 -9.04
N TYR A 282 22.72 -11.77 -8.07
CA TYR A 282 22.67 -11.53 -6.63
C TYR A 282 21.71 -10.42 -6.21
N ASN A 283 20.62 -10.23 -6.94
CA ASN A 283 19.62 -9.24 -6.57
C ASN A 283 18.51 -9.85 -5.71
N THR A 284 18.32 -9.31 -4.52
CA THR A 284 17.20 -9.62 -3.62
C THR A 284 16.89 -8.36 -2.83
N CYS A 285 15.62 -7.97 -2.77
CA CYS A 285 15.18 -6.71 -2.18
C CYS A 285 15.76 -6.51 -0.78
N ASP A 286 16.54 -5.44 -0.60
CA ASP A 286 17.11 -5.02 0.67
C ASP A 286 16.17 -4.08 1.45
N MET A 287 15.11 -3.59 0.80
CA MET A 287 14.23 -2.59 1.37
C MET A 287 13.42 -3.14 2.54
N PHE A 288 12.93 -4.38 2.43
CA PHE A 288 12.24 -5.13 3.47
C PHE A 288 12.93 -6.48 3.67
N ILE A 289 13.42 -6.75 4.88
CA ILE A 289 13.99 -8.05 5.26
C ILE A 289 13.45 -8.43 6.65
N TYR A 290 12.92 -9.65 6.77
CA TYR A 290 12.51 -10.24 8.04
C TYR A 290 13.25 -11.55 8.31
N GLY A 291 13.72 -11.75 9.54
CA GLY A 291 14.38 -13.00 9.89
C GLY A 291 14.90 -13.05 11.32
N GLU A 292 15.72 -14.08 11.59
CA GLU A 292 16.47 -14.21 12.83
C GLU A 292 17.49 -13.09 12.95
N ILE A 293 17.67 -12.54 14.16
CA ILE A 293 18.42 -11.31 14.34
C ILE A 293 19.88 -11.41 13.91
N ASP A 294 20.54 -12.55 14.10
CA ASP A 294 21.94 -12.72 13.70
C ASP A 294 22.05 -12.90 12.19
N ASP A 295 21.09 -13.58 11.56
CA ASP A 295 21.05 -13.71 10.09
C ASP A 295 20.78 -12.34 9.42
N VAL A 296 19.84 -11.55 9.94
CA VAL A 296 19.52 -10.21 9.42
C VAL A 296 20.66 -9.22 9.65
N GLU A 297 21.32 -9.25 10.82
CA GLU A 297 22.51 -8.43 11.03
C GLU A 297 23.63 -8.85 10.08
N ASN A 298 23.88 -10.14 9.96
CA ASN A 298 24.91 -10.64 9.06
C ASN A 298 24.61 -10.26 7.60
N TYR A 299 23.34 -10.15 7.19
CA TYR A 299 23.01 -9.64 5.85
C TYR A 299 23.44 -8.19 5.63
N PHE A 300 23.19 -7.30 6.59
CA PHE A 300 23.50 -5.87 6.47
C PHE A 300 24.91 -5.48 6.91
N ASP A 301 25.62 -6.32 7.67
CA ASP A 301 26.99 -6.07 8.15
C ASP A 301 28.05 -6.23 7.05
N CYS A 302 27.96 -5.41 6.00
CA CYS A 302 28.90 -5.38 4.89
C CYS A 302 29.81 -4.13 4.95
N PRO A 303 30.97 -4.15 4.27
CA PRO A 303 31.76 -2.94 4.07
C PRO A 303 30.93 -1.82 3.44
N LEU A 304 31.21 -0.57 3.81
CA LEU A 304 30.59 0.57 3.15
C LEU A 304 31.08 0.66 1.69
N ASP A 305 30.17 0.92 0.76
CA ASP A 305 30.57 1.27 -0.60
C ASP A 305 31.12 2.70 -0.64
N THR A 306 32.45 2.81 -0.62
CA THR A 306 33.16 4.09 -0.67
C THR A 306 33.57 4.50 -2.10
N ARG A 307 33.11 3.77 -3.11
CA ARG A 307 33.40 4.06 -4.52
C ARG A 307 32.67 5.35 -4.94
N ASP A 308 33.33 6.14 -5.77
CA ASP A 308 32.75 7.38 -6.30
C ASP A 308 32.09 7.09 -7.64
N TRP A 309 30.76 7.05 -7.62
CA TRP A 309 29.95 6.77 -8.79
C TRP A 309 29.55 8.06 -9.53
N GLY A 310 29.92 9.25 -9.05
CA GLY A 310 29.37 10.49 -9.57
C GLY A 310 27.83 10.52 -9.51
N LYS A 311 27.22 11.61 -9.99
CA LYS A 311 25.75 11.68 -10.11
C LYS A 311 25.21 10.99 -11.37
N ASP A 312 26.08 10.76 -12.35
CA ASP A 312 25.78 10.30 -13.70
C ASP A 312 26.62 9.09 -14.13
N SER A 313 27.04 8.17 -13.22
CA SER A 313 27.68 6.92 -13.65
C SER A 313 26.69 6.08 -14.45
N ASN A 314 26.61 6.37 -15.75
CA ASN A 314 26.07 5.47 -16.74
C ASN A 314 27.11 4.38 -16.94
N VAL A 315 27.05 3.38 -16.07
CA VAL A 315 27.74 2.14 -16.34
C VAL A 315 27.00 1.48 -17.49
N GLU A 316 27.72 1.33 -18.61
CA GLU A 316 27.19 0.63 -19.78
C GLU A 316 26.81 -0.80 -19.37
N TRP A 317 25.53 -1.13 -19.54
CA TRP A 317 25.03 -2.46 -19.22
C TRP A 317 25.44 -3.41 -20.34
N VAL A 318 26.51 -4.16 -20.12
CA VAL A 318 27.01 -5.12 -21.11
C VAL A 318 26.25 -6.45 -20.99
N ASN A 319 26.19 -7.03 -19.78
CA ASN A 319 25.36 -8.19 -19.46
C ASN A 319 25.17 -8.32 -17.93
N ALA A 320 24.27 -9.21 -17.52
CA ALA A 320 23.92 -9.44 -16.12
C ALA A 320 25.11 -9.85 -15.23
N GLU A 321 26.04 -10.67 -15.74
CA GLU A 321 27.18 -11.18 -14.97
C GLU A 321 28.22 -10.09 -14.70
N GLN A 322 28.59 -9.34 -15.74
CA GLN A 322 29.53 -8.22 -15.61
C GLN A 322 28.95 -7.14 -14.71
N PHE A 323 27.65 -6.84 -14.84
CA PHE A 323 26.95 -5.93 -13.95
C PHE A 323 26.93 -6.44 -12.50
N GLY A 324 26.66 -7.74 -12.30
CA GLY A 324 26.69 -8.38 -10.98
C GLY A 324 28.04 -8.27 -10.28
N ARG A 325 29.15 -8.37 -11.02
CA ARG A 325 30.51 -8.19 -10.47
C ARG A 325 30.77 -6.78 -9.95
N LEU A 326 30.03 -5.79 -10.41
CA LEU A 326 30.08 -4.42 -9.88
C LEU A 326 29.33 -4.29 -8.55
N ARG A 327 28.50 -5.27 -8.17
CA ARG A 327 27.77 -5.32 -6.89
C ARG A 327 26.99 -4.03 -6.64
N PHE A 328 26.16 -3.63 -7.59
CA PHE A 328 25.33 -2.44 -7.44
C PHE A 328 24.09 -2.70 -6.60
N ALA A 329 23.76 -1.72 -5.77
CA ALA A 329 22.55 -1.70 -4.93
C ALA A 329 22.39 -3.00 -4.13
N GLU A 330 21.30 -3.75 -4.33
CA GLU A 330 20.98 -4.99 -3.61
C GLU A 330 22.09 -6.05 -3.73
N ALA A 331 22.76 -6.11 -4.89
CA ALA A 331 23.84 -7.06 -5.12
C ALA A 331 25.05 -6.81 -4.21
N TRP A 332 25.21 -5.60 -3.65
CA TRP A 332 26.19 -5.34 -2.61
C TRP A 332 25.93 -6.20 -1.38
N PHE A 333 24.73 -6.11 -0.82
CA PHE A 333 24.36 -6.83 0.41
C PHE A 333 24.39 -8.34 0.21
N VAL A 334 23.71 -8.84 -0.83
CA VAL A 334 23.62 -10.29 -1.07
C VAL A 334 25.00 -10.91 -1.29
N SER A 335 25.85 -10.31 -2.12
CA SER A 335 27.17 -10.90 -2.41
C SER A 335 28.07 -10.96 -1.18
N TYR A 336 28.16 -9.88 -0.39
CA TYR A 336 28.94 -9.90 0.86
C TYR A 336 28.36 -10.85 1.89
N TYR A 337 27.03 -10.94 1.98
CA TYR A 337 26.38 -11.90 2.87
C TYR A 337 26.76 -13.34 2.53
N LEU A 338 26.65 -13.73 1.26
CA LEU A 338 27.02 -15.07 0.80
C LEU A 338 28.50 -15.40 1.04
N GLU A 339 29.39 -14.43 0.81
CA GLU A 339 30.82 -14.59 1.09
C GLU A 339 31.09 -14.80 2.58
N LYS A 340 30.36 -14.09 3.47
CA LYS A 340 30.45 -14.29 4.93
C LYS A 340 29.91 -15.63 5.39
N LEU A 341 28.96 -16.23 4.66
CA LEU A 341 28.54 -17.61 4.87
C LEU A 341 29.57 -18.63 4.35
N GLY A 342 30.64 -18.18 3.68
CA GLY A 342 31.72 -19.03 3.17
C GLY A 342 31.53 -19.51 1.73
N PHE A 343 30.54 -18.99 1.00
CA PHE A 343 30.28 -19.37 -0.38
C PHE A 343 31.23 -18.70 -1.35
N LYS A 344 31.57 -19.41 -2.44
CA LYS A 344 32.36 -18.88 -3.56
C LYS A 344 31.42 -18.49 -4.70
N LEU A 345 31.34 -17.20 -4.95
CA LEU A 345 30.41 -16.62 -5.93
C LEU A 345 30.92 -16.80 -7.36
N LYS A 346 30.07 -17.34 -8.23
CA LYS A 346 30.36 -17.50 -9.66
C LYS A 346 30.00 -16.25 -10.47
N PHE A 347 29.11 -15.41 -9.94
CA PHE A 347 28.50 -14.26 -10.59
C PHE A 347 27.73 -14.63 -11.87
N THR A 348 26.99 -15.73 -11.83
CA THR A 348 26.05 -16.14 -12.88
C THR A 348 24.60 -16.03 -12.37
N LEU A 349 23.63 -15.98 -13.27
CA LEU A 349 22.20 -15.99 -12.90
C LEU A 349 21.83 -17.28 -12.18
N GLU A 350 22.30 -18.43 -12.67
CA GLU A 350 22.06 -19.74 -12.04
C GLU A 350 22.56 -19.79 -10.59
N ASP A 351 23.76 -19.27 -10.33
CA ASP A 351 24.33 -19.23 -8.97
C ASP A 351 23.55 -18.27 -8.06
N SER A 352 23.11 -17.13 -8.61
CA SER A 352 22.24 -16.19 -7.92
C SER A 352 20.88 -16.80 -7.55
N ASP A 353 20.24 -17.47 -8.50
CA ASP A 353 18.93 -18.10 -8.32
C ASP A 353 19.00 -19.24 -7.31
N TYR A 354 20.07 -20.04 -7.36
CA TYR A 354 20.33 -21.09 -6.38
C TYR A 354 20.37 -20.53 -4.96
N TYR A 355 21.20 -19.53 -4.69
CA TYR A 355 21.30 -18.97 -3.33
C TYR A 355 20.03 -18.23 -2.90
N ARG A 356 19.35 -17.53 -3.82
CA ARG A 356 18.06 -16.90 -3.52
C ARG A 356 17.03 -17.95 -3.07
N ASN A 357 16.92 -19.06 -3.80
CA ASN A 357 15.94 -20.10 -3.50
C ASN A 357 16.27 -20.91 -2.23
N GLU A 358 17.55 -21.05 -1.89
CA GLU A 358 17.99 -21.82 -0.73
C GLU A 358 18.01 -21.04 0.58
N LEU A 359 18.34 -19.74 0.52
CA LEU A 359 18.59 -18.91 1.70
C LEU A 359 17.52 -17.85 1.97
N PHE A 360 16.63 -17.59 1.01
CA PHE A 360 15.58 -16.60 1.14
C PHE A 360 14.20 -17.20 0.90
N ILE A 361 13.18 -16.50 1.38
CA ILE A 361 11.77 -16.68 1.02
C ILE A 361 11.32 -15.36 0.39
N ILE A 362 10.74 -15.40 -0.80
CA ILE A 362 10.28 -14.19 -1.49
C ILE A 362 8.77 -14.07 -1.38
N VAL A 363 8.25 -13.04 -0.70
CA VAL A 363 6.80 -12.79 -0.61
C VAL A 363 6.38 -11.62 -1.50
N ASP A 364 5.14 -11.61 -1.98
CA ASP A 364 4.71 -10.50 -2.82
C ASP A 364 4.51 -9.21 -2.03
N GLY A 365 4.91 -8.07 -2.59
CA GLY A 365 4.68 -6.75 -1.97
C GLY A 365 3.20 -6.49 -1.68
N SER A 366 2.31 -7.01 -2.54
CA SER A 366 0.86 -6.97 -2.36
C SER A 366 0.38 -7.81 -1.18
N THR A 367 1.07 -8.90 -0.82
CA THR A 367 0.72 -9.75 0.32
C THR A 367 0.87 -9.01 1.65
N ILE A 368 1.79 -8.04 1.73
CA ILE A 368 1.99 -7.23 2.94
C ILE A 368 1.31 -5.86 2.84
N ASP A 369 0.59 -5.60 1.74
CA ASP A 369 0.02 -4.30 1.41
C ASP A 369 1.04 -3.16 1.50
N LEU A 370 2.16 -3.35 0.79
CA LEU A 370 3.30 -2.42 0.79
C LEU A 370 3.00 -1.17 -0.02
N LEU A 371 2.98 -0.03 0.66
CA LEU A 371 3.04 1.28 0.04
C LEU A 371 4.47 1.80 0.05
N TRP A 372 4.98 2.19 -1.12
CA TRP A 372 6.27 2.85 -1.27
C TRP A 372 6.07 4.29 -1.73
N GLN A 373 6.20 5.25 -0.82
CA GLN A 373 5.97 6.67 -1.09
C GLN A 373 7.20 7.32 -1.75
N LYS A 374 7.52 6.87 -2.97
CA LYS A 374 8.68 7.34 -3.75
C LYS A 374 8.37 7.39 -5.26
N TYR A 375 8.81 8.48 -5.89
CA TYR A 375 8.65 8.80 -7.33
C TYR A 375 7.22 9.11 -7.78
N ASN A 376 6.30 8.14 -7.70
CA ASN A 376 4.88 8.30 -8.06
C ASN A 376 4.03 7.20 -7.38
N ASP A 377 2.72 7.19 -7.65
CA ASP A 377 1.75 6.28 -7.02
C ASP A 377 1.54 4.94 -7.77
N ASP A 378 2.30 4.65 -8.83
CA ASP A 378 2.20 3.39 -9.57
C ASP A 378 2.86 2.25 -8.77
N GLU A 379 2.04 1.42 -8.12
CA GLU A 379 2.51 0.30 -7.29
C GLU A 379 3.11 -0.86 -8.11
N TYR A 380 2.67 -1.00 -9.36
CA TYR A 380 3.02 -2.11 -10.26
C TYR A 380 3.75 -1.65 -11.53
N LYS A 381 4.60 -0.61 -11.44
CA LYS A 381 5.37 -0.04 -12.58
C LYS A 381 6.01 -1.05 -13.53
N ASP A 382 6.46 -2.18 -12.99
CA ASP A 382 7.20 -3.18 -13.76
C ASP A 382 6.28 -4.31 -14.28
N ARG A 383 4.96 -4.25 -14.03
CA ARG A 383 3.97 -5.20 -14.58
C ARG A 383 3.41 -4.66 -15.90
N GLU A 384 4.18 -4.78 -16.97
CA GLU A 384 3.68 -4.58 -18.32
C GLU A 384 3.19 -5.91 -18.91
N TYR A 385 1.87 -6.08 -18.99
CA TYR A 385 1.24 -7.28 -19.57
C TYR A 385 1.45 -7.40 -21.10
N ASN A 386 1.77 -6.29 -21.77
CA ASN A 386 1.95 -6.21 -23.23
C ASN A 386 3.43 -6.21 -23.67
N SER A 387 4.37 -6.35 -22.74
CA SER A 387 5.79 -6.42 -23.09
C SER A 387 6.11 -7.77 -23.74
N SER A 388 6.74 -7.75 -24.92
CA SER A 388 7.32 -8.91 -25.60
C SER A 388 8.49 -9.57 -24.84
N GLY A 389 8.63 -9.27 -23.55
CA GLY A 389 9.73 -9.72 -22.71
C GLY A 389 9.81 -11.24 -22.58
N TYR A 390 8.72 -11.98 -22.83
CA TYR A 390 8.78 -13.44 -22.89
C TYR A 390 9.67 -13.97 -24.03
N ASP A 391 9.79 -13.27 -25.16
CA ASP A 391 10.58 -13.75 -26.31
C ASP A 391 12.10 -13.52 -26.14
N HIS A 392 12.54 -12.75 -25.14
CA HIS A 392 13.96 -12.45 -24.87
C HIS A 392 14.40 -12.86 -23.46
N GLY A 393 13.65 -13.73 -22.78
CA GLY A 393 13.95 -14.15 -21.39
C GLY A 393 13.72 -13.07 -20.33
N GLY A 394 13.04 -11.98 -20.68
CA GLY A 394 12.57 -10.91 -19.80
C GLY A 394 11.09 -11.08 -19.45
N GLY A 395 10.69 -12.23 -18.92
CA GLY A 395 9.43 -12.28 -18.17
C GLY A 395 9.51 -11.26 -17.04
N ILE A 396 8.45 -10.46 -16.86
CA ILE A 396 8.16 -9.52 -15.75
C ILE A 396 9.25 -9.59 -14.68
N GLY A 397 10.27 -8.75 -14.78
CA GLY A 397 11.61 -9.03 -14.23
C GLY A 397 11.74 -9.17 -12.70
N ARG A 398 10.65 -9.31 -11.94
CA ARG A 398 10.60 -9.53 -10.49
C ARG A 398 10.30 -10.99 -10.17
N VAL A 399 10.91 -11.52 -9.11
CA VAL A 399 10.61 -12.85 -8.59
C VAL A 399 9.43 -12.76 -7.63
N SER A 400 8.29 -13.33 -8.00
CA SER A 400 7.09 -13.45 -7.15
C SER A 400 7.19 -14.60 -6.16
N PHE A 401 6.26 -14.65 -5.19
CA PHE A 401 6.14 -15.82 -4.30
C PHE A 401 5.82 -17.09 -5.08
N LEU A 402 4.99 -17.01 -6.13
CA LEU A 402 4.64 -18.16 -6.97
C LEU A 402 5.86 -18.74 -7.68
N GLU A 403 6.69 -17.88 -8.28
CA GLU A 403 7.92 -18.31 -8.97
C GLU A 403 8.91 -18.89 -7.98
N TRP A 404 9.14 -18.23 -6.84
CA TRP A 404 10.04 -18.75 -5.80
C TRP A 404 9.55 -20.10 -5.26
N LEU A 405 8.25 -20.23 -4.99
CA LEU A 405 7.64 -21.46 -4.46
C LEU A 405 7.74 -22.62 -5.46
N SER A 406 7.68 -22.34 -6.76
CA SER A 406 7.82 -23.34 -7.82
C SER A 406 9.22 -23.97 -7.86
N CYS A 407 10.20 -23.40 -7.15
CA CYS A 407 11.55 -23.92 -7.00
C CYS A 407 11.79 -24.68 -5.68
N GLN A 408 10.77 -24.84 -4.81
CA GLN A 408 10.94 -25.36 -3.45
C GLN A 408 10.70 -26.86 -3.28
#